data_AF-A0A2R6F1S4-F1
#
_entry.id   AF-A0A2R6F1S4-F1
#
_cell.length_a   1.000
_cell.length_b   1.000
_cell.length_c   1.000
_cell.angle_alpha   90.00
_cell.angle_beta   90.00
_cell.angle_gamma   90.00
#
_symmetry.space_group_name_H-M   'P 1'
#
loop_
_entity.id
_entity.type
_entity.pdbx_description
1 polymer ?
#
loop_
_entity_poly.entity_id
_entity_poly.type
_entity_poly.pdbx_seq_one_letter_code
_entity_poly.pdbx_strand_id
1 'polypeptide(L)'
;MSVAIDVFRVFSALNVLLVLGLGYVWGRNYLQFRSKHTLGLCVFALFFLLENALAVYFFVFDPTLSAWIISPQFVPPIAQFAMSSLRVLEFGGLAFITWITWD
;
A
#
# COMPACT_ATOMS: atom_id res chain seq x y z
N MET A 1 -16.16 13.83 -8.62
CA MET A 1 -15.16 12.84 -8.19
C MET A 1 -15.51 12.41 -6.78
N SER A 2 -15.53 11.12 -6.47
CA SER A 2 -15.87 10.65 -5.12
C SER A 2 -14.64 10.78 -4.22
N VAL A 3 -14.79 11.46 -3.07
CA VAL A 3 -13.70 11.69 -2.08
C VAL A 3 -12.99 10.39 -1.70
N ALA A 4 -13.72 9.28 -1.65
CA ALA A 4 -13.17 7.95 -1.38
C ALA A 4 -12.04 7.57 -2.37
N ILE A 5 -12.23 7.79 -3.67
CA ILE A 5 -11.24 7.39 -4.67
C ILE A 5 -9.97 8.23 -4.59
N ASP A 6 -10.11 9.53 -4.30
CA ASP A 6 -8.94 10.40 -4.11
C ASP A 6 -8.14 9.96 -2.88
N VAL A 7 -8.83 9.64 -1.78
CA VAL A 7 -8.22 9.05 -0.57
C VAL A 7 -7.50 7.74 -0.93
N PHE A 8 -8.16 6.82 -1.62
CA PHE A 8 -7.56 5.55 -2.04
C PHE A 8 -6.24 5.77 -2.78
N ARG A 9 -6.22 6.65 -3.79
CA ARG A 9 -5.03 6.91 -4.61
C ARG A 9 -3.88 7.48 -3.78
N VAL A 10 -4.16 8.46 -2.93
CA VAL A 10 -3.15 9.10 -2.08
C VAL A 10 -2.56 8.09 -1.11
N PHE A 11 -3.39 7.34 -0.40
CA PHE A 11 -2.92 6.38 0.60
C PHE A 11 -2.21 5.17 -0.02
N SER A 12 -2.65 4.67 -1.18
CA SER A 12 -1.90 3.64 -1.91
C SER A 12 -0.51 4.13 -2.33
N ALA A 13 -0.38 5.37 -2.81
CA ALA A 13 0.94 5.93 -3.14
C ALA A 13 1.84 6.06 -1.90
N LEU A 14 1.28 6.53 -0.78
CA LEU A 14 2.01 6.64 0.49
C LEU A 14 2.44 5.26 1.02
N ASN A 15 1.60 4.24 0.90
CA ASN A 15 1.93 2.86 1.29
C ASN A 15 3.13 2.35 0.50
N VAL A 16 3.12 2.53 -0.83
CA VAL A 16 4.27 2.15 -1.68
C VAL A 16 5.56 2.83 -1.20
N LEU A 17 5.51 4.13 -0.91
CA LEU A 17 6.70 4.88 -0.45
C LEU A 17 7.23 4.37 0.90
N LEU A 18 6.34 4.14 1.88
CA LEU A 18 6.74 3.61 3.19
C LEU A 18 7.32 2.21 3.09
N VAL A 19 6.72 1.33 2.30
CA VAL A 19 7.19 -0.05 2.13
C VAL A 19 8.55 -0.08 1.42
N LEU A 20 8.79 0.80 0.46
CA LEU A 20 10.12 0.93 -0.16
C LEU A 20 11.18 1.35 0.87
N GLY A 21 10.85 2.33 1.73
CA GLY A 21 11.74 2.77 2.81
C GLY A 21 12.03 1.64 3.82
N LEU A 22 11.00 0.97 4.31
CA LEU A 22 11.12 -0.17 5.23
C LEU A 22 11.87 -1.34 4.59
N GLY A 23 11.56 -1.67 3.33
CA GLY A 23 12.23 -2.71 2.57
C GLY A 23 13.72 -2.44 2.41
N TYR A 24 14.12 -1.17 2.22
CA TYR A 24 15.54 -0.79 2.20
C TYR A 24 16.22 -1.00 3.56
N VAL A 25 15.59 -0.55 4.65
CA VAL A 25 16.14 -0.70 6.02
C VAL A 25 16.26 -2.18 6.39
N TRP A 26 15.20 -2.97 6.18
CA TRP A 26 15.21 -4.40 6.49
C TRP A 26 16.14 -5.18 5.58
N GLY A 27 16.24 -4.83 4.30
CA GLY A 27 17.20 -5.42 3.37
C GLY A 27 18.64 -5.21 3.84
N ARG A 28 18.99 -3.98 4.26
CA ARG A 28 20.30 -3.68 4.85
C ARG A 28 20.53 -4.48 6.14
N ASN A 29 19.54 -4.52 7.04
CA ASN A 29 19.64 -5.26 8.30
C ASN A 29 19.79 -6.77 8.06
N TYR A 30 19.12 -7.31 7.05
CA TYR A 30 19.24 -8.73 6.68
C TYR A 30 20.65 -9.05 6.18
N LEU A 31 21.24 -8.18 5.36
CA LEU A 31 22.62 -8.34 4.90
C LEU A 31 23.63 -8.33 6.05
N GLN A 32 23.35 -7.57 7.12
CA GLN A 32 24.20 -7.46 8.29
C GLN A 32 24.02 -8.60 9.30
N PHE A 33 22.77 -8.91 9.69
CA PHE A 33 22.47 -9.83 10.79
C PHE A 33 22.03 -11.22 10.33
N ARG A 34 21.61 -11.37 9.07
CA ARG A 34 21.11 -12.64 8.46
C ARG A 34 20.06 -13.38 9.31
N SER A 35 19.24 -12.62 10.04
CA SER A 35 18.18 -13.17 10.89
C SER A 35 16.99 -13.64 10.07
N LYS A 36 16.39 -14.75 10.50
CA LYS A 36 15.12 -15.26 9.94
C LYS A 36 13.96 -14.28 10.13
N HIS A 37 13.96 -13.50 11.21
CA HIS A 37 12.94 -12.49 11.46
C HIS A 37 12.98 -11.37 10.42
N THR A 38 14.18 -10.84 10.13
CA THR A 38 14.35 -9.78 9.12
C THR A 38 14.02 -10.29 7.72
N LEU A 39 14.35 -11.55 7.41
CA LEU A 39 13.92 -12.18 6.15
C LEU A 39 12.39 -12.25 6.03
N GLY A 40 11.70 -12.64 7.11
CA GLY A 40 10.24 -12.64 7.15
C GLY A 40 9.66 -11.25 6.89
N LEU A 41 10.22 -10.21 7.49
CA LEU A 41 9.82 -8.82 7.26
C LEU A 41 10.08 -8.38 5.81
N CYS A 42 11.23 -8.74 5.21
CA CYS A 42 11.53 -8.44 3.81
C CYS A 42 10.54 -9.11 2.84
N VAL A 43 10.19 -10.38 3.07
CA VAL A 43 9.22 -11.10 2.25
C VAL A 43 7.82 -10.48 2.40
N PHE A 44 7.43 -10.13 3.63
CA PHE A 44 6.19 -9.42 3.88
C PHE A 44 6.16 -8.07 3.14
N ALA A 45 7.20 -7.25 3.28
CA ALA A 45 7.33 -5.98 2.54
C ALA A 45 7.22 -6.19 1.03
N LEU A 46 7.87 -7.21 0.47
CA LEU A 46 7.82 -7.48 -0.97
C LEU A 46 6.39 -7.76 -1.44
N PHE A 47 5.67 -8.66 -0.78
CA PHE A 47 4.28 -8.96 -1.16
C PHE A 47 3.37 -7.75 -0.98
N PHE A 48 3.55 -7.02 0.11
CA PHE A 48 2.77 -5.82 0.39
C PHE A 48 3.04 -4.71 -0.63
N LEU A 49 4.30 -4.58 -1.08
CA LEU A 49 4.71 -3.66 -2.14
C LEU A 49 4.05 -4.02 -3.47
N LEU A 50 4.08 -5.30 -3.85
CA LEU A 50 3.46 -5.78 -5.10
C LEU A 50 1.96 -5.52 -5.10
N GLU A 51 1.29 -5.79 -3.98
CA GLU A 51 -0.14 -5.58 -3.81
C GLU A 51 -0.50 -4.08 -3.95
N ASN A 52 0.23 -3.19 -3.26
CA ASN A 52 0.00 -1.75 -3.36
C ASN A 52 0.40 -1.18 -4.73
N ALA A 53 1.48 -1.68 -5.35
CA ALA A 53 1.91 -1.24 -6.68
C ALA A 53 0.87 -1.61 -7.75
N LEU A 54 0.30 -2.81 -7.67
CA LEU A 54 -0.76 -3.26 -8.56
C LEU A 54 -2.05 -2.46 -8.35
N ALA A 55 -2.38 -2.09 -7.10
CA ALA A 55 -3.47 -1.18 -6.81
C ALA A 55 -3.24 0.21 -7.42
N VAL A 56 -2.04 0.79 -7.30
CA VAL A 56 -1.72 2.05 -7.95
C VAL A 56 -1.86 1.92 -9.47
N TYR A 57 -1.34 0.85 -10.07
CA TYR A 57 -1.45 0.61 -11.51
C TYR A 57 -2.92 0.57 -11.98
N PHE A 58 -3.77 -0.23 -11.34
CA PHE A 58 -5.17 -0.38 -11.75
C PHE A 58 -6.02 0.88 -11.53
N PHE A 59 -5.78 1.63 -10.46
CA PHE A 59 -6.65 2.75 -10.09
C PHE A 59 -6.18 4.11 -10.64
N VAL A 60 -4.89 4.22 -10.99
CA VAL A 60 -4.27 5.47 -11.47
C VAL A 60 -3.85 5.37 -12.93
N PHE A 61 -3.16 4.31 -13.33
CA PHE A 61 -2.49 4.25 -14.63
C PHE A 61 -3.33 3.57 -15.72
N ASP A 62 -4.11 2.55 -15.39
CA ASP A 62 -4.98 1.87 -16.36
C ASP A 62 -6.28 2.67 -16.59
N PRO A 63 -6.49 3.28 -17.77
CA PRO A 63 -7.63 4.16 -18.00
C PRO A 63 -8.98 3.42 -17.95
N THR A 64 -8.99 2.15 -18.36
CA THR A 64 -10.19 1.32 -18.45
C THR A 64 -10.66 0.89 -17.07
N LEU A 65 -9.76 0.33 -16.27
CA LEU A 65 -10.04 -0.08 -14.89
C LEU A 65 -10.35 1.12 -14.01
N SER A 66 -9.59 2.21 -14.16
CA SER A 66 -9.85 3.44 -13.41
C SER A 66 -11.26 3.97 -13.68
N ALA A 67 -11.66 4.07 -14.95
CA ALA A 67 -13.01 4.50 -15.32
C ALA A 67 -14.10 3.54 -14.82
N TRP A 68 -13.85 2.23 -14.87
CA TRP A 68 -14.77 1.21 -14.35
C TRP A 68 -15.01 1.37 -12.85
N ILE A 69 -13.94 1.57 -12.06
CA ILE A 69 -14.03 1.71 -10.60
C ILE A 69 -14.69 3.00 -10.17
N ILE A 70 -14.43 4.11 -10.87
CA ILE A 70 -15.01 5.42 -10.55
C ILE A 70 -16.51 5.45 -10.82
N SER A 71 -16.98 4.66 -11.78
CA SER A 71 -18.38 4.66 -12.19
C SER A 71 -19.29 4.03 -11.13
N PRO A 72 -20.21 4.80 -10.52
CA PRO A 72 -21.13 4.28 -9.50
C PRO A 72 -22.06 3.18 -10.01
N GLN A 73 -22.24 3.10 -11.33
CA GLN A 73 -23.06 2.06 -11.97
C GLN A 73 -22.42 0.67 -11.89
N PHE A 74 -21.08 0.60 -11.85
CA PHE A 74 -20.33 -0.64 -11.83
C PHE A 74 -19.83 -0.96 -10.42
N VAL A 75 -19.38 0.06 -9.69
CA VAL A 75 -18.88 -0.08 -8.33
C VAL A 75 -19.69 0.79 -7.39
N PRO A 76 -20.53 0.20 -6.52
CA PRO A 76 -21.31 0.95 -5.55
C PRO A 76 -20.43 1.82 -4.64
N PRO A 77 -20.89 3.02 -4.22
CA PRO A 77 -20.11 3.91 -3.36
C PRO A 77 -19.63 3.27 -2.05
N ILE A 78 -20.41 2.35 -1.48
CA ILE A 78 -20.03 1.61 -0.27
C ILE A 78 -18.79 0.73 -0.48
N ALA A 79 -18.64 0.13 -1.65
CA ALA A 79 -17.47 -0.66 -1.99
C ALA A 79 -16.23 0.23 -2.19
N GLN A 80 -16.39 1.38 -2.85
CA GLN A 80 -15.33 2.38 -2.99
C GLN A 80 -14.85 2.86 -1.61
N PHE A 81 -15.78 3.16 -0.70
CA PHE A 81 -15.47 3.56 0.67
C PHE A 81 -14.71 2.47 1.42
N ALA A 82 -15.21 1.22 1.40
CA ALA A 82 -14.56 0.10 2.07
C ALA A 82 -13.13 -0.13 1.56
N MET A 83 -12.91 -0.13 0.24
CA MET A 83 -11.58 -0.25 -0.36
C MET A 83 -10.65 0.89 0.08
N SER A 84 -11.17 2.12 0.17
CA SER A 84 -10.40 3.29 0.60
C SER A 84 -10.02 3.22 2.08
N SER A 85 -10.95 2.77 2.94
CA SER A 85 -10.70 2.59 4.37
C SER A 85 -9.61 1.55 4.63
N LEU A 86 -9.57 0.46 3.86
CA LEU A 86 -8.50 -0.53 3.96
C LEU A 86 -7.13 0.09 3.67
N ARG A 87 -7.00 0.93 2.63
CA ARG A 87 -5.74 1.64 2.33
C ARG A 87 -5.28 2.57 3.45
N VAL A 88 -6.22 3.23 4.12
CA VAL A 88 -5.93 4.07 5.28
C VAL A 88 -5.43 3.23 6.46
N LEU A 89 -6.06 2.08 6.73
CA LEU A 89 -5.63 1.17 7.79
C LEU A 89 -4.24 0.57 7.51
N GLU A 90 -4.00 0.17 6.27
CA GLU A 90 -2.69 -0.28 5.79
C GLU A 90 -1.60 0.78 6.03
N PHE A 91 -1.89 2.03 5.69
CA PHE A 91 -0.98 3.15 5.95
C PHE A 91 -0.72 3.33 7.43
N GLY A 92 -1.75 3.26 8.27
CA GLY A 92 -1.59 3.32 9.73
C GLY A 92 -0.68 2.22 10.25
N GLY A 93 -0.84 0.99 9.76
CA GLY A 93 0.02 -0.14 10.10
C GLY A 93 1.47 0.06 9.66
N LEU A 94 1.69 0.53 8.42
CA LEU A 94 3.04 0.83 7.92
C LEU A 94 3.69 1.99 8.66
N ALA A 95 2.94 3.04 8.97
CA ALA A 95 3.44 4.19 9.72
C ALA A 95 3.88 3.76 11.13
N PHE A 96 3.08 2.91 11.79
CA PHE A 96 3.44 2.33 13.09
C PHE A 96 4.72 1.49 13.00
N ILE A 97 4.80 0.59 12.01
CA ILE A 97 5.99 -0.24 11.80
C ILE A 97 7.23 0.60 11.47
N THR A 98 7.05 1.68 10.70
CA THR A 98 8.12 2.62 10.36
C THR A 98 8.61 3.34 11.61
N TRP A 99 7.70 3.81 12.47
CA TRP A 99 8.02 4.44 13.75
C TRP A 99 8.84 3.51 14.65
N ILE A 100 8.40 2.27 14.89
CA ILE A 100 9.16 1.31 15.73
C ILE A 100 10.49 0.86 15.10
N THR A 101 10.66 1.02 13.78
CA THR A 101 11.91 0.65 13.10
C THR A 101 12.95 1.76 13.19
N TRP A 102 12.49 3.01 13.36
CA TRP A 102 13.37 4.18 13.50
C TRP A 102 13.75 4.50 14.94
N ASP A 103 12.99 4.03 15.93
CA ASP A 103 13.34 4.07 17.36
C ASP A 103 14.48 3.09 17.67
#